data_AF-M4WS15-F1
#
_entry.id   AF-M4WS15-F1
#
_cell.length_a   1.000
_cell.length_b   1.000
_cell.length_c   1.000
_cell.angle_alpha   90.00
_cell.angle_beta   90.00
_cell.angle_gamma   90.00
#
_symmetry.space_group_name_H-M   'P 1'
#
loop_
_entity.id
_entity.type
_entity.pdbx_description
1 polymer ?
#
loop_
_entity_poly.entity_id
_entity_poly.type
_entity_poly.pdbx_seq_one_letter_code
_entity_poly.pdbx_strand_id
1 'polypeptide(L)'
;TISAGDPEIGRLIAEAMEKVTSDGVITIEENKTTAETYNEIVEGMQFDRGYLTPYMVTDTDKMEAVLDNAAILITDKKISVIQDLVPLLEQVMQNGMKLLIVAEDIEGEALCTLIV
;
A
#
# COMPACT_ATOMS: atom_id res chain seq x y z
N THR A 1 -2.69 -27.24 22.01
CA THR A 1 -2.39 -26.59 23.29
C THR A 1 -2.88 -25.18 23.20
N ILE A 2 -3.76 -24.83 24.13
CA ILE A 2 -4.67 -23.68 24.08
C ILE A 2 -3.85 -22.41 24.35
N SER A 3 -4.02 -21.36 23.56
CA SER A 3 -3.40 -20.03 23.67
C SER A 3 -3.73 -19.27 24.98
N ALA A 4 -4.17 -19.96 26.03
CA ALA A 4 -4.47 -19.44 27.37
C ALA A 4 -3.27 -19.52 28.34
N GLY A 5 -2.07 -19.85 27.85
CA GLY A 5 -0.90 -20.13 28.68
C GLY A 5 0.12 -19.01 28.81
N ASP A 6 0.01 -17.93 28.02
CA ASP A 6 1.02 -16.88 27.97
C ASP A 6 0.43 -15.48 28.27
N PRO A 7 0.72 -14.92 29.46
CA PRO A 7 0.30 -13.57 29.84
C PRO A 7 0.80 -12.47 28.88
N GLU A 8 1.91 -12.70 28.19
CA GLU A 8 2.52 -11.71 27.29
C GLU A 8 1.69 -11.52 26.03
N ILE A 9 1.24 -12.62 25.42
CA ILE A 9 0.36 -12.62 24.24
C ILE A 9 -0.99 -11.98 24.60
N GLY A 10 -1.55 -12.30 25.77
CA GLY A 10 -2.79 -11.70 26.25
C GLY A 10 -2.69 -10.18 26.42
N ARG A 11 -1.55 -9.69 26.91
CA ARG A 11 -1.29 -8.24 27.03
C ARG A 11 -1.19 -7.58 25.66
N LEU A 12 -0.47 -8.18 24.71
CA LEU A 12 -0.33 -7.64 23.36
C LEU A 12 -1.69 -7.55 22.64
N ILE A 13 -2.55 -8.56 22.77
CA ILE A 13 -3.90 -8.52 22.19
C ILE A 13 -4.75 -7.44 22.86
N ALA A 14 -4.69 -7.31 24.18
CA ALA A 14 -5.42 -6.28 24.91
C ALA A 14 -5.00 -4.86 24.49
N GLU A 15 -3.69 -4.61 24.34
CA GLU A 15 -3.16 -3.34 23.85
C GLU A 15 -3.59 -3.06 22.40
N ALA A 16 -3.58 -4.07 21.53
CA ALA A 16 -4.06 -3.92 20.15
C ALA A 16 -5.57 -3.60 20.13
N MET A 17 -6.38 -4.27 20.95
CA MET A 17 -7.82 -4.00 21.06
C MET A 17 -8.16 -2.63 21.64
N GLU A 18 -7.31 -2.08 22.52
CA GLU A 18 -7.53 -0.73 23.08
C GLU A 18 -7.19 0.37 22.07
N LYS A 19 -6.22 0.11 21.19
CA LYS A 19 -5.76 1.04 20.15
C LYS A 19 -6.63 1.03 18.89
N VAL A 20 -7.28 -0.09 18.61
CA VAL A 20 -8.13 -0.27 17.43
C VAL A 20 -9.58 0.06 17.81
N THR A 21 -10.21 1.02 17.12
CA THR A 21 -11.62 1.37 17.32
C THR A 21 -12.53 0.16 17.02
N SER A 22 -13.78 0.16 17.46
CA SER A 22 -14.71 -0.99 17.39
C SER A 22 -14.88 -1.64 15.99
N ASP A 23 -14.52 -0.96 14.91
CA ASP A 23 -14.60 -1.45 13.52
C ASP A 23 -13.25 -1.83 12.88
N GLY A 24 -12.15 -1.75 13.62
CA GLY A 24 -10.83 -2.03 13.04
C GLY A 24 -10.49 -3.52 13.00
N VAL A 25 -9.70 -3.91 12.01
CA VAL A 25 -9.32 -5.31 11.74
C VAL A 25 -7.96 -5.59 12.34
N ILE A 26 -7.86 -6.69 13.11
CA ILE A 26 -6.58 -7.18 13.64
C ILE A 26 -6.15 -8.37 12.77
N THR A 27 -5.02 -8.21 12.07
CA THR A 27 -4.38 -9.28 11.29
C THR A 27 -3.21 -9.85 12.08
N ILE A 28 -3.09 -11.18 12.11
CA ILE A 28 -1.98 -11.88 12.77
C ILE A 28 -1.08 -12.47 11.68
N GLU A 29 0.18 -12.05 11.65
CA GLU A 29 1.19 -12.59 10.74
C GLU A 29 2.27 -13.37 11.49
N GLU A 30 2.69 -14.50 10.93
CA GLU A 30 3.75 -15.33 11.51
C GLU A 30 5.12 -14.83 11.05
N ASN A 31 5.86 -14.16 11.94
CA ASN A 31 7.21 -13.70 11.64
C ASN A 31 8.21 -14.86 11.73
N LYS A 32 8.85 -15.21 10.60
CA LYS A 32 9.78 -16.36 10.51
C LYS A 32 11.18 -16.08 11.06
N THR A 33 11.50 -14.85 11.45
CA THR A 33 12.89 -14.41 11.66
C THR A 33 13.21 -14.07 13.10
N THR A 34 12.21 -13.71 13.92
CA THR A 34 12.40 -13.37 15.35
C THR A 34 11.33 -14.05 16.19
N ALA A 35 11.69 -14.50 17.39
CA ALA A 35 10.75 -15.11 18.34
C ALA A 35 9.90 -14.07 19.11
N GLU A 36 9.94 -12.80 18.68
CA GLU A 36 9.32 -11.66 19.35
C GLU A 36 8.04 -11.27 18.62
N THR A 37 6.95 -11.13 19.37
CA THR A 37 5.65 -10.68 18.86
C THR A 37 5.54 -9.17 19.06
N TYR A 38 5.36 -8.40 17.97
CA TYR A 38 5.16 -6.95 18.03
C TYR A 38 3.79 -6.57 17.46
N ASN A 39 3.26 -5.45 17.96
CA ASN A 39 2.02 -4.85 17.47
C ASN A 39 2.36 -3.65 16.59
N GLU A 40 1.94 -3.68 15.33
CA GLU A 40 2.03 -2.56 14.40
C GLU A 40 0.63 -2.01 14.10
N ILE A 41 0.44 -0.70 14.29
CA ILE A 41 -0.83 -0.03 14.00
C ILE A 41 -0.66 0.64 12.64
N VAL A 42 -1.47 0.23 11.67
CA VAL A 42 -1.51 0.88 10.35
C VAL A 42 -2.57 1.96 10.38
N GLU A 43 -2.16 3.22 10.41
CA GLU A 43 -3.05 4.36 10.23
C GLU A 43 -3.32 4.57 8.74
N GLY A 44 -4.60 4.53 8.35
CA GLY A 44 -5.03 4.73 6.97
C GLY A 44 -5.63 3.47 6.35
N MET A 45 -5.31 3.21 5.09
CA MET A 45 -5.87 2.12 4.30
C MET A 45 -4.75 1.40 3.56
N GLN A 46 -4.66 0.09 3.77
CA GLN A 46 -3.67 -0.77 3.14
C GLN A 46 -4.39 -1.85 2.33
N PHE A 47 -3.81 -2.20 1.19
CA PHE A 47 -4.26 -3.30 0.34
C PHE A 47 -3.09 -4.23 0.06
N ASP A 48 -3.37 -5.52 -0.15
CA ASP A 48 -2.36 -6.53 -0.53
C ASP A 48 -2.00 -6.43 -2.03
N ARG A 49 -1.63 -5.22 -2.47
CA ARG A 49 -1.19 -4.91 -3.83
C ARG A 49 -0.02 -3.94 -3.77
N GLY A 50 1.06 -4.28 -4.46
CA GLY A 50 2.26 -3.45 -4.59
C GLY A 50 2.32 -2.69 -5.91
N TYR A 51 3.45 -2.04 -6.16
CA TYR A 51 3.78 -1.44 -7.46
C TYR A 51 3.95 -2.51 -8.54
N LEU A 52 3.62 -2.16 -9.78
CA LEU A 52 3.67 -3.12 -10.89
C LEU A 52 5.10 -3.44 -11.34
N THR A 53 6.01 -2.46 -11.23
CA THR A 53 7.41 -2.61 -11.67
C THR A 53 8.38 -2.01 -10.66
N PRO A 54 9.61 -2.56 -10.51
CA PRO A 54 10.62 -2.01 -9.60
C PRO A 54 11.07 -0.59 -9.94
N TYR A 55 10.85 -0.13 -11.17
CA TYR A 55 11.19 1.24 -11.58
C TYR A 55 10.33 2.31 -10.89
N MET A 56 9.23 1.91 -10.24
CA MET A 56 8.36 2.80 -9.46
C MET A 56 8.83 3.00 -8.02
N VAL A 57 9.91 2.33 -7.60
CA VAL A 57 10.50 2.47 -6.27
C VAL A 57 11.16 3.84 -6.14
N THR A 58 10.81 4.57 -5.08
CA THR A 58 11.42 5.87 -4.75
C THR A 58 12.46 5.74 -3.64
N ASP A 59 12.24 4.84 -2.69
CA ASP A 59 13.19 4.50 -1.63
C ASP A 59 13.83 3.16 -1.97
N THR A 60 15.04 3.20 -2.52
CA THR A 60 15.78 2.01 -2.95
C THR A 60 16.33 1.18 -1.80
N ASP A 61 16.45 1.77 -0.60
CA ASP A 61 16.98 1.06 0.57
C ASP A 61 15.90 0.16 1.18
N LYS A 62 14.66 0.65 1.24
CA LYS A 62 13.50 -0.10 1.74
C LYS A 62 12.72 -0.83 0.65
N MET A 63 13.01 -0.55 -0.61
CA MET A 63 12.24 -1.01 -1.77
C MET A 63 10.77 -0.56 -1.73
N GLU A 64 10.54 0.70 -1.38
CA GLU A 64 9.21 1.29 -1.20
C GLU A 64 8.94 2.43 -2.21
N ALA A 65 7.66 2.59 -2.57
CA ALA A 65 7.17 3.70 -3.38
C ALA A 65 6.46 4.73 -2.46
N VAL A 66 7.13 5.84 -2.17
CA VAL A 66 6.70 6.87 -1.22
C VAL A 66 6.26 8.12 -1.99
N LEU A 67 4.95 8.40 -1.93
CA LEU A 67 4.30 9.50 -2.65
C LEU A 67 3.62 10.49 -1.70
N ASP A 68 4.30 11.60 -1.39
CA ASP A 68 3.70 12.71 -0.62
C ASP A 68 2.76 13.58 -1.45
N ASN A 69 1.60 13.94 -0.88
CA ASN A 69 0.60 14.82 -1.51
C ASN A 69 0.27 14.41 -2.96
N ALA A 70 0.04 13.12 -3.18
CA ALA A 70 -0.29 12.58 -4.48
C ALA A 70 -1.79 12.70 -4.80
N ALA A 71 -2.11 12.99 -6.05
CA ALA A 71 -3.43 12.75 -6.60
C ALA A 71 -3.64 11.24 -6.77
N ILE A 72 -4.85 10.75 -6.51
CA ILE A 72 -5.20 9.33 -6.65
C ILE A 72 -6.20 9.19 -7.80
N LEU A 73 -5.80 8.50 -8.86
CA LEU A 73 -6.69 8.06 -9.94
C LEU A 73 -7.17 6.64 -9.63
N ILE A 74 -8.49 6.44 -9.57
CA ILE A 74 -9.10 5.12 -9.37
C ILE A 74 -9.96 4.80 -10.58
N THR A 75 -9.73 3.65 -11.19
CA THR A 75 -10.53 3.14 -12.31
C THR A 75 -10.71 1.63 -12.17
N ASP A 76 -11.87 1.13 -12.58
CA ASP A 76 -12.18 -0.29 -12.64
C ASP A 76 -11.77 -0.93 -13.97
N LYS A 77 -11.25 -0.14 -14.91
CA LYS A 77 -10.83 -0.60 -16.24
C LYS A 77 -9.34 -0.90 -16.31
N LYS A 78 -8.98 -1.86 -17.15
CA LYS A 78 -7.60 -2.04 -17.63
C LYS A 78 -7.14 -0.83 -18.45
N ILE A 79 -5.92 -0.38 -18.19
CA ILE A 79 -5.26 0.71 -18.91
C ILE A 79 -4.22 0.10 -19.84
N SER A 80 -4.51 0.07 -21.13
CA SER A 80 -3.58 -0.40 -22.17
C SER A 80 -3.06 0.72 -23.07
N VAL A 81 -3.85 1.80 -23.21
CA VAL A 81 -3.57 2.94 -24.10
C VAL A 81 -3.36 4.20 -23.26
N ILE A 82 -2.25 4.90 -23.49
CA ILE A 82 -1.90 6.10 -22.73
C ILE A 82 -2.76 7.32 -23.10
N GLN A 83 -3.34 7.35 -24.31
CA GLN A 83 -4.08 8.51 -24.84
C GLN A 83 -5.21 8.98 -23.92
N ASP A 84 -5.87 8.05 -23.22
CA ASP A 84 -6.94 8.37 -22.27
C ASP A 84 -6.40 9.03 -20.98
N LEU A 85 -5.13 8.79 -20.64
CA LEU A 85 -4.45 9.34 -19.48
C LEU A 85 -3.72 10.66 -19.77
N VAL A 86 -3.33 10.93 -21.03
CA VAL A 86 -2.54 12.13 -21.38
C VAL A 86 -3.14 13.43 -20.82
N PRO A 87 -4.45 13.72 -20.98
CA PRO A 87 -5.01 14.97 -20.48
C PRO A 87 -4.94 15.09 -18.96
N LEU A 88 -5.06 13.97 -18.24
CA LEU A 88 -4.96 13.94 -16.79
C LEU A 88 -3.51 14.12 -16.34
N LEU A 89 -2.56 13.44 -17.00
CA LEU A 89 -1.13 13.57 -16.70
C LEU A 89 -0.66 15.02 -16.88
N GLU A 90 -1.11 15.70 -17.94
CA GLU A 90 -0.82 17.11 -18.15
C GLU A 90 -1.29 17.99 -16.98
N GLN A 91 -2.51 17.76 -16.48
CA GLN A 91 -3.04 18.50 -15.34
C GLN A 91 -2.28 18.23 -14.04
N VAL A 92 -1.90 16.98 -13.80
CA VAL A 92 -1.16 16.60 -12.59
C VAL A 92 0.26 17.18 -12.64
N MET A 93 0.91 17.12 -13.80
CA MET A 93 2.23 17.73 -14.03
C MET A 93 2.20 19.25 -13.87
N GLN A 94 1.19 19.93 -14.39
CA GLN A 94 1.04 21.39 -14.24
C GLN A 94 0.92 21.81 -12.77
N ASN A 95 0.27 20.99 -11.94
CA ASN A 95 0.13 21.24 -10.52
C ASN A 95 1.36 20.81 -9.70
N GLY A 96 2.37 20.18 -10.33
CA GLY A 96 3.55 19.66 -9.65
C GLY A 96 3.23 18.57 -8.61
N MET A 97 2.08 17.91 -8.75
CA MET A 97 1.64 16.88 -7.82
C MET A 97 2.13 15.51 -8.28
N LYS A 98 2.34 14.60 -7.32
CA LYS A 98 2.59 13.18 -7.61
C LYS A 98 1.26 12.50 -8.02
N LEU A 99 1.32 11.37 -8.74
CA LEU A 99 0.14 10.60 -9.14
C LEU A 99 0.25 9.15 -8.67
N LEU A 100 -0.78 8.67 -7.98
CA LEU A 100 -1.02 7.25 -7.70
C LEU A 100 -2.16 6.76 -8.60
N ILE A 101 -1.93 5.68 -9.34
CA ILE A 101 -2.94 5.07 -10.22
C ILE A 101 -3.34 3.71 -9.64
N VAL A 102 -4.63 3.52 -9.38
CA VAL A 102 -5.24 2.25 -8.98
C VAL A 102 -6.20 1.84 -10.09
N ALA A 103 -5.83 0.80 -10.83
CA ALA A 103 -6.58 0.25 -11.95
C ALA A 103 -6.71 -1.28 -11.81
N GLU A 104 -7.57 -1.91 -12.61
CA GLU A 104 -7.63 -3.38 -12.70
C GLU A 104 -6.27 -3.96 -13.14
N ASP A 105 -5.67 -3.34 -14.18
CA ASP A 105 -4.35 -3.69 -14.70
C ASP A 105 -3.78 -2.53 -15.53
N ILE A 106 -2.45 -2.45 -15.65
CA ILE A 106 -1.76 -1.47 -16.51
C ILE A 106 -0.79 -2.24 -17.40
N GLU A 107 -1.05 -2.26 -18.70
CA GLU A 107 -0.34 -3.13 -19.64
C GLU A 107 0.16 -2.36 -20.88
N GLY A 108 1.10 -2.99 -21.60
CA GLY A 108 1.50 -2.57 -22.95
C GLY A 108 2.16 -1.20 -23.03
N GLU A 109 1.68 -0.36 -23.93
CA GLU A 109 2.25 0.96 -24.23
C GLU A 109 2.11 1.92 -23.05
N ALA A 110 0.96 1.89 -22.36
CA ALA A 110 0.71 2.74 -21.20
C ALA A 110 1.74 2.52 -20.08
N LEU A 111 2.11 1.27 -19.82
CA LEU A 111 3.12 0.94 -18.81
C LEU A 111 4.50 1.50 -19.18
N CYS A 112 4.92 1.31 -20.43
CA CYS A 112 6.21 1.82 -20.91
C CYS A 112 6.31 3.34 -20.77
N THR A 113 5.24 4.07 -21.08
CA THR A 113 5.23 5.53 -20.96
C THR A 113 5.26 6.01 -19.51
N LEU A 114 4.64 5.29 -18.58
CA LEU A 114 4.64 5.66 -17.16
C LEU A 114 5.99 5.47 -16.46
N ILE A 115 6.88 4.65 -17.04
CA ILE A 115 8.22 4.38 -16.49
C ILE A 115 9.23 5.48 -16.90
N VAL A 116 8.97 6.19 -18.00
CA VAL A 116 9.88 7.17 -18.62
C VAL A 116 9.58 8.58 -18.12
#